data_AF-A0A1W9T4V7-F1
#
_entry.id   AF-A0A1W9T4V7-F1
#
_cell.length_a   1.000
_cell.length_b   1.000
_cell.length_c   1.000
_cell.angle_alpha   90.00
_cell.angle_beta   90.00
_cell.angle_gamma   90.00
#
_symmetry.space_group_name_H-M   'P 1'
#
loop_
_entity.id
_entity.type
_entity.pdbx_description
1 polymer ?
#
loop_
_entity_poly.entity_id
_entity_poly.type
_entity_poly.pdbx_seq_one_letter_code
_entity_poly.pdbx_strand_id
1 'polypeptide(L)'
;MRMKKLPIIILICLFSASWVQAEPLHITFDPASRPGGSIGIDSWTENGIFFTGPNGFGHSDSGKEARPDNGTAYLSFAIGPPQTLMIQSIDSTPFQLFSVDLAEYSILFDRPKDITFIGHKNDGTTVTQDFTL
;
A
#
# COMPACT_ATOMS: atom_id res chain seq x y z
N MET A 1 32.31 -55.23 -44.07
CA MET A 1 32.45 -54.31 -42.91
C MET A 1 31.27 -53.33 -42.95
N ARG A 2 30.27 -53.48 -42.06
CA ARG A 2 28.98 -52.75 -42.12
C ARG A 2 28.91 -51.79 -40.92
N MET A 3 29.04 -50.49 -41.15
CA MET A 3 28.97 -49.47 -40.09
C MET A 3 27.53 -49.27 -39.62
N LYS A 4 27.29 -49.41 -38.32
CA LYS A 4 26.01 -49.09 -37.68
C LYS A 4 25.95 -47.59 -37.40
N LYS A 5 24.97 -46.87 -37.96
CA LYS A 5 24.71 -45.46 -37.63
C LYS A 5 23.95 -45.41 -36.30
N LEU A 6 24.50 -44.75 -35.29
CA LEU A 6 23.78 -44.42 -34.05
C LEU A 6 22.93 -43.16 -34.26
N PRO A 7 21.68 -43.11 -33.78
CA PRO A 7 20.90 -41.88 -33.79
C PRO A 7 21.31 -40.97 -32.63
N ILE A 8 21.58 -39.69 -32.94
CA ILE A 8 21.78 -38.63 -31.95
C ILE A 8 20.38 -38.15 -31.53
N ILE A 9 20.03 -38.32 -30.25
CA ILE A 9 18.81 -37.76 -29.67
C ILE A 9 19.19 -36.40 -29.08
N ILE A 10 18.70 -35.32 -29.69
CA ILE A 10 18.84 -33.96 -29.14
C ILE A 10 17.68 -33.74 -28.17
N LEU A 11 18.01 -33.67 -26.88
CA LEU A 11 17.05 -33.30 -25.83
C LEU A 11 16.94 -31.78 -25.79
N ILE A 12 15.85 -31.22 -26.31
CA ILE A 12 15.53 -29.80 -26.20
C ILE A 12 14.87 -29.58 -24.84
N CYS A 13 15.64 -29.07 -23.86
CA CYS A 13 15.07 -28.55 -22.62
C CYS A 13 14.39 -27.21 -22.90
N LEU A 14 13.07 -27.21 -23.05
CA LEU A 14 12.25 -26.00 -23.00
C LEU A 14 12.22 -25.51 -21.55
N PHE A 15 13.11 -24.57 -21.20
CA PHE A 15 12.94 -23.78 -19.99
C PHE A 15 11.72 -22.87 -20.22
N SER A 16 10.57 -23.27 -19.68
CA SER A 16 9.47 -22.34 -19.47
C SER A 16 9.91 -21.36 -18.37
N ALA A 17 10.32 -20.16 -18.75
CA ALA A 17 10.41 -19.05 -17.82
C ALA A 17 8.99 -18.69 -17.39
N SER A 18 8.54 -19.28 -16.29
CA SER A 18 7.33 -18.82 -15.60
C SER A 18 7.70 -17.50 -14.91
N TRP A 19 7.24 -16.40 -15.47
CA TRP A 19 7.21 -15.12 -14.78
C TRP A 19 6.26 -15.28 -13.60
N VAL A 20 6.80 -15.43 -12.39
CA VAL A 20 6.00 -15.26 -11.18
C VAL A 20 5.66 -13.78 -11.15
N GLN A 21 4.42 -13.44 -11.49
CA GLN A 21 3.91 -12.11 -11.20
C GLN A 21 3.75 -12.05 -9.69
N ALA A 22 4.53 -11.19 -9.02
CA ALA A 22 4.35 -10.96 -7.60
C ALA A 22 2.94 -10.39 -7.40
N GLU A 23 2.17 -11.00 -6.51
CA GLU A 23 0.89 -10.45 -6.08
C GLU A 23 1.14 -9.11 -5.37
N PRO A 24 0.30 -8.08 -5.61
CA PRO A 24 0.41 -6.82 -4.88
C PRO A 24 0.33 -7.07 -3.37
N LEU A 25 1.26 -6.46 -2.62
CA LEU A 25 1.17 -6.45 -1.18
C LEU A 25 -0.03 -5.61 -0.76
N HIS A 26 -0.93 -6.20 0.03
CA HIS A 26 -2.09 -5.51 0.58
C HIS A 26 -1.82 -5.10 2.03
N ILE A 27 -2.18 -3.85 2.36
CA ILE A 27 -2.06 -3.28 3.71
C ILE A 27 -3.48 -3.04 4.22
N THR A 28 -3.85 -3.69 5.32
CA THR A 28 -5.21 -3.64 5.90
C THR A 28 -5.25 -2.96 7.25
N PHE A 29 -4.10 -2.55 7.79
CA PHE A 29 -3.96 -1.97 9.12
C PHE A 29 -4.43 -2.92 10.24
N ASP A 30 -4.33 -4.23 10.00
CA ASP A 30 -4.68 -5.25 10.98
C ASP A 30 -3.53 -5.55 11.96
N PRO A 31 -3.83 -5.80 13.25
CA PRO A 31 -5.17 -5.87 13.84
C PRO A 31 -5.75 -4.49 14.19
N ALA A 32 -7.06 -4.41 14.41
CA ALA A 32 -7.69 -3.24 15.02
C ALA A 32 -7.04 -2.82 16.36
N SER A 33 -6.96 -1.52 16.62
CA SER A 33 -6.34 -1.00 17.85
C SER A 33 -7.07 -1.44 19.12
N ARG A 34 -8.40 -1.36 19.12
CA ARG A 34 -9.33 -1.82 20.15
C ARG A 34 -10.72 -2.01 19.53
N PRO A 35 -11.55 -2.96 20.02
CA PRO A 35 -12.92 -3.14 19.51
C PRO A 35 -13.74 -1.83 19.49
N GLY A 36 -14.15 -1.38 18.30
CA GLY A 36 -14.85 -0.10 18.06
C GLY A 36 -14.07 1.17 18.46
N GLY A 37 -12.81 1.00 18.84
CA GLY A 37 -11.97 2.01 19.49
C GLY A 37 -11.06 2.75 18.51
N SER A 38 -10.19 3.58 19.07
CA SER A 38 -9.11 4.26 18.35
C SER A 38 -8.00 4.60 19.33
N ILE A 39 -6.76 4.63 18.87
CA ILE A 39 -5.60 5.08 19.64
C ILE A 39 -4.72 5.96 18.76
N GLY A 40 -4.15 7.02 19.33
CA GLY A 40 -3.11 7.79 18.66
C GLY A 40 -1.80 7.00 18.63
N ILE A 41 -1.16 6.96 17.47
CA ILE A 41 0.14 6.33 17.25
C ILE A 41 1.04 7.25 16.43
N ASP A 42 2.35 7.15 16.64
CA ASP A 42 3.32 7.97 15.89
C ASP A 42 3.69 7.34 14.54
N SER A 43 3.54 6.02 14.44
CA SER A 43 3.88 5.26 13.23
C SER A 43 3.16 3.91 13.18
N TRP A 44 3.05 3.36 11.98
CA TRP A 44 2.53 2.00 11.75
C TRP A 44 3.50 1.24 10.84
N THR A 45 3.72 -0.04 11.13
CA THR A 45 4.51 -0.93 10.28
C THR A 45 3.71 -2.18 9.97
N GLU A 46 3.59 -2.52 8.70
CA GLU A 46 2.88 -3.71 8.26
C GLU A 46 3.56 -4.27 7.01
N ASN A 47 3.89 -5.57 7.04
CA ASN A 47 4.48 -6.28 5.92
C ASN A 47 5.69 -5.58 5.27
N GLY A 48 6.50 -4.89 6.07
CA GLY A 48 7.69 -4.15 5.59
C GLY A 48 7.42 -2.74 5.08
N ILE A 49 6.18 -2.27 5.11
CA ILE A 49 5.82 -0.89 4.80
C ILE A 49 5.68 -0.10 6.09
N PHE A 50 6.28 1.08 6.12
CA PHE A 50 6.32 1.99 7.25
C PHE A 50 5.56 3.28 6.93
N PHE A 51 4.67 3.64 7.85
CA PHE A 51 3.81 4.80 7.77
C PHE A 51 4.18 5.77 8.89
N THR A 52 4.40 7.04 8.56
CA THR A 52 4.73 8.09 9.54
C THR A 52 4.09 9.42 9.18
N GLY A 53 3.84 10.25 10.19
CA GLY A 53 3.36 11.61 10.00
C GLY A 53 3.93 12.54 11.09
N PRO A 54 4.01 13.85 10.84
CA PRO A 54 4.67 14.80 11.75
C PRO A 54 4.01 14.90 13.13
N ASN A 55 2.71 14.55 13.23
CA ASN A 55 1.94 14.60 14.48
C ASN A 55 1.34 13.24 14.86
N GLY A 56 1.88 12.15 14.29
CA GLY A 56 1.25 10.84 14.34
C GLY A 56 -0.12 10.82 13.64
N PHE A 57 -0.89 9.77 13.90
CA PHE A 57 -2.24 9.56 13.38
C PHE A 57 -3.02 8.62 14.29
N GLY A 58 -4.34 8.61 14.18
CA GLY A 58 -5.20 7.66 14.89
C GLY A 58 -5.27 6.34 14.15
N HIS A 59 -5.01 5.22 14.82
CA HIS A 59 -5.31 3.89 14.33
C HIS A 59 -6.64 3.44 14.90
N SER A 60 -7.62 3.28 14.01
CA SER A 60 -9.01 3.08 14.36
C SER A 60 -9.48 1.69 13.94
N ASP A 61 -10.34 1.10 14.75
CA ASP A 61 -11.14 -0.05 14.32
C ASP A 61 -12.25 0.40 13.36
N SER A 62 -12.81 -0.56 12.64
CA SER A 62 -14.01 -0.42 11.79
C SER A 62 -15.28 -0.18 12.59
N GLY A 63 -16.37 0.18 11.90
CA GLY A 63 -17.72 0.26 12.44
C GLY A 63 -17.94 1.44 13.39
N LYS A 64 -17.14 2.50 13.28
CA LYS A 64 -17.26 3.67 14.14
C LYS A 64 -18.40 4.58 13.67
N GLU A 65 -19.26 4.98 14.59
CA GLU A 65 -20.38 5.87 14.27
C GLU A 65 -19.89 7.17 13.62
N ALA A 66 -20.56 7.57 12.53
CA ALA A 66 -20.26 8.74 11.72
C ALA A 66 -18.84 8.77 11.11
N ARG A 67 -18.15 7.62 11.05
CA ARG A 67 -16.87 7.47 10.35
C ARG A 67 -17.07 6.49 9.20
N PRO A 68 -16.76 6.87 7.95
CA PRO A 68 -16.77 5.93 6.85
C PRO A 68 -15.59 4.96 6.99
N ASP A 69 -15.86 3.67 6.76
CA ASP A 69 -14.87 2.61 6.66
C ASP A 69 -15.37 1.50 5.71
N ASN A 70 -14.46 0.63 5.30
CA ASN A 70 -14.72 -0.50 4.40
C ASN A 70 -14.85 -1.84 5.17
N GLY A 71 -15.01 -1.79 6.49
CA GLY A 71 -15.05 -2.97 7.37
C GLY A 71 -13.70 -3.43 7.93
N THR A 72 -12.58 -2.76 7.64
CA THR A 72 -11.27 -3.04 8.24
C THR A 72 -10.78 -1.90 9.13
N ALA A 73 -9.73 -2.16 9.91
CA ALA A 73 -9.02 -1.10 10.61
C ALA A 73 -8.40 -0.10 9.62
N TYR A 74 -8.15 1.13 10.07
CA TYR A 74 -7.67 2.20 9.20
C TYR A 74 -6.89 3.28 9.95
N LEU A 75 -6.11 4.07 9.20
CA LEU A 75 -5.47 5.28 9.72
C LEU A 75 -6.41 6.48 9.53
N SER A 76 -6.47 7.31 10.56
CA SER A 76 -7.33 8.49 10.63
C SER A 76 -6.52 9.70 11.06
N PHE A 77 -6.79 10.84 10.44
CA PHE A 77 -6.04 12.08 10.68
C PHE A 77 -6.85 13.05 11.52
N ALA A 78 -6.18 13.73 12.44
CA ALA A 78 -6.80 14.75 13.27
C ALA A 78 -7.22 15.95 12.42
N ILE A 79 -8.28 16.63 12.84
CA ILE A 79 -8.71 17.91 12.28
C ILE A 79 -7.59 18.93 12.57
N GLY A 80 -7.06 19.57 11.53
CA GLY A 80 -5.94 20.48 11.69
C GLY A 80 -5.29 20.87 10.36
N PRO A 81 -4.09 21.48 10.40
CA PRO A 81 -3.34 21.80 9.19
C PRO A 81 -3.06 20.52 8.38
N PRO A 82 -2.86 20.63 7.05
CA PRO A 82 -2.55 19.49 6.20
C PRO A 82 -1.43 18.65 6.81
N GLN A 83 -1.67 17.35 6.95
CA GLN A 83 -0.68 16.40 7.45
C GLN A 83 -0.20 15.55 6.30
N THR A 84 1.12 15.50 6.09
CA THR A 84 1.71 14.58 5.12
C THR A 84 1.92 13.23 5.79
N LEU A 85 1.23 12.21 5.29
CA LEU A 85 1.57 10.82 5.57
C LEU A 85 2.72 10.39 4.64
N MET A 86 3.81 9.93 5.22
CA MET A 86 4.87 9.28 4.46
C MET A 86 4.67 7.76 4.49
N ILE A 87 4.76 7.14 3.31
CA ILE A 87 4.72 5.70 3.11
C ILE A 87 6.05 5.29 2.50
N GLN A 88 6.79 4.42 3.17
CA GLN A 88 8.10 3.96 2.70
C GLN A 88 8.32 2.49 3.00
N SER A 89 9.16 1.81 2.22
CA SER A 89 9.64 0.49 2.61
C SER A 89 10.69 0.61 3.72
N ILE A 90 10.68 -0.29 4.71
CA ILE A 90 11.63 -0.27 5.84
C ILE A 90 13.08 -0.46 5.39
N ASP A 91 13.28 -1.13 4.26
CA ASP A 91 14.59 -1.41 3.66
C ASP A 91 14.97 -0.41 2.56
N SER A 92 14.15 0.65 2.37
CA SER A 92 14.28 1.62 1.28
C SER A 92 14.11 1.02 -0.13
N THR A 93 13.56 -0.20 -0.26
CA THR A 93 13.25 -0.79 -1.56
C THR A 93 12.15 0.00 -2.25
N PRO A 94 12.33 0.37 -3.54
CA PRO A 94 11.29 1.04 -4.31
C PRO A 94 10.08 0.13 -4.51
N PHE A 95 8.89 0.71 -4.41
CA PHE A 95 7.64 0.00 -4.68
C PHE A 95 6.72 0.85 -5.55
N GLN A 96 5.74 0.19 -6.17
CA GLN A 96 4.66 0.86 -6.88
C GLN A 96 3.40 0.82 -6.02
N LEU A 97 2.77 1.98 -5.83
CA LEU A 97 1.44 2.06 -5.24
C LEU A 97 0.40 1.88 -6.35
N PHE A 98 -0.37 0.79 -6.29
CA PHE A 98 -1.38 0.44 -7.30
C PHE A 98 -2.76 0.98 -6.99
N SER A 99 -3.16 0.95 -5.71
CA SER A 99 -4.48 1.34 -5.23
C SER A 99 -4.41 1.79 -3.79
N VAL A 100 -5.36 2.63 -3.40
CA VAL A 100 -5.58 3.07 -2.03
C VAL A 100 -7.08 3.16 -1.79
N ASP A 101 -7.52 2.83 -0.57
CA ASP A 101 -8.88 3.09 -0.10
C ASP A 101 -8.87 4.38 0.72
N LEU A 102 -9.75 5.31 0.38
CA LEU A 102 -9.80 6.65 0.96
C LEU A 102 -11.25 7.00 1.26
N ALA A 103 -11.46 7.56 2.45
CA ALA A 103 -12.76 8.07 2.86
C ALA A 103 -12.62 9.43 3.55
N GLU A 104 -13.52 10.35 3.22
CA GLU A 104 -13.55 11.67 3.84
C GLU A 104 -14.52 11.70 5.01
N TYR A 105 -14.08 12.30 6.12
CA TYR A 105 -14.95 12.62 7.23
C TYR A 105 -15.78 13.88 6.94
N SER A 106 -16.98 13.71 6.39
CA SER A 106 -17.77 14.82 5.82
C SER A 106 -18.76 15.51 6.78
N ILE A 107 -19.05 14.98 7.97
CA ILE A 107 -20.10 15.59 8.84
C ILE A 107 -19.77 17.00 9.36
N LEU A 108 -18.50 17.43 9.28
CA LEU A 108 -18.05 18.76 9.71
C LEU A 108 -17.65 19.69 8.55
N PHE A 109 -17.58 19.20 7.31
CA PHE A 109 -17.07 19.96 6.17
C PHE A 109 -18.09 19.97 5.04
N ASP A 110 -18.29 21.14 4.44
CA ASP A 110 -19.32 21.38 3.43
C ASP A 110 -18.90 20.98 2.01
N ARG A 111 -17.60 20.70 1.81
CA ARG A 111 -17.02 20.33 0.51
C ARG A 111 -15.85 19.38 0.68
N PRO A 112 -15.69 18.41 -0.24
CA PRO A 112 -14.53 17.55 -0.26
C PRO A 112 -13.22 18.29 -0.42
N LYS A 113 -12.16 17.72 0.15
CA LYS A 113 -10.78 18.17 0.00
C LYS A 113 -10.02 17.27 -0.97
N ASP A 114 -9.13 17.91 -1.73
CA ASP A 114 -8.20 17.20 -2.59
C ASP A 114 -7.11 16.55 -1.73
N ILE A 115 -6.81 15.28 -2.06
CA ILE A 115 -5.71 14.51 -1.48
C ILE A 115 -4.69 14.26 -2.58
N THR A 116 -3.49 14.82 -2.40
CA THR A 116 -2.38 14.67 -3.33
C THR A 116 -1.45 13.56 -2.88
N PHE A 117 -1.24 12.57 -3.75
CA PHE A 117 -0.20 11.56 -3.62
C PHE A 117 1.02 11.97 -4.43
N ILE A 118 2.20 11.91 -3.82
CA ILE A 118 3.48 12.20 -4.46
C ILE A 118 4.37 10.97 -4.32
N GLY A 119 4.66 10.31 -5.44
CA GLY A 119 5.62 9.23 -5.52
C GLY A 119 7.00 9.75 -5.92
N HIS A 120 8.05 9.36 -5.20
CA HIS A 120 9.43 9.69 -5.50
C HIS A 120 10.12 8.50 -6.18
N LYS A 121 10.67 8.70 -7.39
CA LYS A 121 11.35 7.66 -8.15
C LYS A 121 12.86 7.68 -7.88
N ASN A 122 13.52 6.55 -8.16
CA ASN A 122 14.97 6.41 -8.01
C ASN A 122 15.80 7.35 -8.89
N ASP A 123 15.24 7.82 -10.00
CA ASP A 123 15.89 8.79 -10.90
C ASP A 123 15.77 10.24 -10.39
N GLY A 124 15.15 10.45 -9.22
CA GLY A 124 14.94 11.75 -8.61
C GLY A 124 13.69 12.48 -9.11
N THR A 125 12.96 11.93 -10.08
CA THR A 125 11.70 12.51 -10.55
C THR A 125 10.53 12.13 -9.64
N THR A 126 9.43 12.88 -9.75
CA THR A 126 8.19 12.58 -9.03
C THR A 126 7.07 12.18 -9.98
N VAL A 127 6.08 11.47 -9.43
CA VAL A 127 4.75 11.29 -10.02
C VAL A 127 3.72 11.81 -9.04
N THR A 128 2.73 12.54 -9.53
CA THR A 128 1.69 13.15 -8.70
C THR A 128 0.32 12.68 -9.16
N GLN A 129 -0.55 12.36 -8.21
CA GLN A 129 -1.96 12.06 -8.46
C GLN A 129 -2.82 12.73 -7.40
N ASP A 130 -3.82 13.49 -7.84
CA ASP A 130 -4.81 14.11 -6.97
C ASP A 130 -6.10 13.30 -6.96
N PHE A 131 -6.74 13.21 -5.80
CA PHE A 131 -8.06 12.64 -5.61
C PHE A 131 -8.97 13.65 -4.94
N THR A 132 -10.16 13.84 -5.49
CA THR A 132 -11.27 14.55 -4.83
C THR A 132 -12.32 13.50 -4.48
N LEU A 133 -12.66 13.37 -3.20
CA LEU A 133 -13.62 12.39 -2.69
C LEU A 133 -15.08 12.87 -2.82
#